data_AF-Q7T354-F1
#
_entry.id   AF-Q7T354-F1
#
_cell.length_a   1.000
_cell.length_b   1.000
_cell.length_c   1.000
_cell.angle_alpha   90.00
_cell.angle_beta   90.00
_cell.angle_gamma   90.00
#
_symmetry.space_group_name_H-M   'P 1'
#
loop_
_entity.id
_entity.type
_entity.pdbx_description
1 polymer ?
#
loop_
_entity_poly.entity_id
_entity_poly.type
_entity_poly.pdbx_seq_one_letter_code
_entity_poly.pdbx_strand_id
1 'polypeptide(L)'
;MSWLKSVASSEEVFDEDVDDISLQNKEWKYNMEKRVKDGFREGIDAGKEASLQAGFNMGYREGATKMTVIGQLKGIISALRCWCQVQLPESPQLASVTDLLQRLETHEDELVEAMRKAQQRPIPSVTEMVDDMEDLNVEQTNQGGVSKCSNDGDCCRRDGANRECCDVRAESKDSPGVPPHGSFSKRESLRELQKRCLDLVTELGLPEELKLHIQQLIDT
;
A
#
# COMPACT_ATOMS: atom_id res chain seq x y z
N MET A 1 84.33 -6.73 -45.33
CA MET A 1 83.45 -6.94 -44.16
C MET A 1 82.37 -5.88 -44.20
N SER A 2 81.10 -6.27 -44.33
CA SER A 2 79.95 -5.35 -44.32
C SER A 2 78.76 -6.05 -43.68
N TRP A 3 78.72 -6.03 -42.35
CA TRP A 3 77.67 -6.64 -41.51
C TRP A 3 76.48 -5.69 -41.31
N LEU A 4 76.03 -4.99 -42.36
CA LEU A 4 74.99 -3.95 -42.23
C LEU A 4 73.79 -4.16 -43.15
N LYS A 5 73.37 -5.41 -43.36
CA LYS A 5 72.08 -5.67 -43.99
C LYS A 5 71.47 -6.99 -43.59
N SER A 6 70.95 -7.06 -42.37
CA SER A 6 69.90 -8.01 -41.99
C SER A 6 69.17 -7.55 -40.73
N VAL A 7 68.49 -6.41 -40.84
CA VAL A 7 67.22 -6.18 -40.13
C VAL A 7 66.26 -5.73 -41.22
N ALA A 8 65.77 -6.70 -41.97
CA ALA A 8 64.62 -6.53 -42.83
C ALA A 8 63.60 -7.57 -42.37
N SER A 9 62.44 -7.08 -41.95
CA SER A 9 61.33 -7.84 -41.39
C SER A 9 61.59 -8.39 -39.98
N SER A 10 61.72 -7.50 -38.98
CA SER A 10 61.07 -7.80 -37.70
C SER A 10 59.58 -7.63 -37.93
N GLU A 11 59.00 -8.63 -38.55
CA GLU A 11 57.64 -9.12 -38.37
C GLU A 11 57.00 -8.46 -37.13
N GLU A 12 55.97 -7.62 -37.31
CA GLU A 12 55.03 -7.24 -36.25
C GLU A 12 54.31 -8.54 -35.82
N VAL A 13 54.99 -9.38 -35.04
CA VAL A 13 54.53 -10.72 -34.63
C VAL A 13 53.47 -10.64 -33.53
N PHE A 14 53.32 -9.48 -32.89
CA PHE A 14 52.36 -9.26 -31.83
C PHE A 14 51.66 -7.93 -32.06
N ASP A 15 50.50 -8.00 -32.68
CA ASP A 15 49.53 -6.91 -32.78
C ASP A 15 48.83 -6.76 -31.40
N GLU A 16 49.64 -6.50 -30.35
CA GLU A 16 49.23 -6.48 -28.93
C GLU A 16 48.08 -5.48 -28.70
N ASP A 17 48.11 -4.35 -29.42
CA ASP A 17 47.05 -3.33 -29.39
C ASP A 17 45.74 -3.79 -30.04
N VAL A 18 45.78 -4.68 -31.05
CA VAL A 18 44.58 -5.23 -31.70
C VAL A 18 43.86 -6.20 -30.78
N ASP A 19 44.62 -7.02 -30.04
CA ASP A 19 44.07 -7.91 -29.03
C ASP A 19 43.45 -7.12 -27.86
N ASP A 20 44.10 -6.04 -27.40
CA ASP A 20 43.59 -5.15 -26.36
C ASP A 20 42.32 -4.41 -26.77
N ILE A 21 42.27 -3.83 -27.98
CA ILE A 21 41.06 -3.17 -28.50
C ILE A 21 39.92 -4.17 -28.67
N SER A 22 40.22 -5.40 -29.12
CA SER A 22 39.21 -6.45 -29.25
C SER A 22 38.64 -6.89 -27.91
N LEU A 23 39.47 -6.95 -26.87
CA LEU A 23 39.10 -7.28 -25.50
C LEU A 23 38.20 -6.18 -24.93
N GLN A 24 38.63 -4.92 -25.03
CA GLN A 24 37.84 -3.76 -24.59
C GLN A 24 36.46 -3.73 -25.25
N ASN A 25 36.38 -4.04 -26.56
CA ASN A 25 35.10 -4.05 -27.28
C ASN A 25 34.20 -5.22 -26.82
N LYS A 26 34.76 -6.39 -26.50
CA LYS A 26 34.01 -7.52 -25.92
C LYS A 26 33.48 -7.18 -24.52
N GLU A 27 34.31 -6.60 -23.67
CA GLU A 27 33.91 -6.16 -22.33
C GLU A 27 32.84 -5.07 -22.39
N TRP A 28 32.97 -4.11 -23.29
CA TRP A 28 31.97 -3.06 -23.48
C TRP A 28 30.62 -3.65 -23.89
N LYS A 29 30.59 -4.56 -24.87
CA LYS A 29 29.35 -5.23 -25.31
C LYS A 29 28.73 -6.05 -24.19
N TYR A 30 29.53 -6.85 -23.49
CA TYR A 30 29.06 -7.65 -22.36
C TYR A 30 28.47 -6.78 -21.25
N ASN A 31 29.16 -5.69 -20.87
CA ASN A 31 28.67 -4.75 -19.88
C ASN A 31 27.39 -4.03 -20.33
N MET A 32 27.27 -3.71 -21.61
CA MET A 32 26.05 -3.09 -22.15
C MET A 32 24.86 -4.04 -22.06
N GLU A 33 25.02 -5.29 -22.50
CA GLU A 33 23.98 -6.32 -22.40
C GLU A 33 23.59 -6.59 -20.94
N LYS A 34 24.58 -6.62 -20.04
CA LYS A 34 24.35 -6.78 -18.61
C LYS A 34 23.52 -5.62 -18.05
N ARG A 35 23.86 -4.36 -18.37
CA ARG A 35 23.09 -3.19 -17.91
C ARG A 35 21.63 -3.20 -18.35
N VAL A 36 21.34 -3.69 -19.55
CA VAL A 36 19.95 -3.82 -20.03
C VAL A 36 19.18 -4.84 -19.21
N LYS A 37 19.77 -6.01 -18.94
CA LYS A 37 19.15 -7.07 -18.12
C LYS A 37 18.97 -6.63 -16.67
N ASP A 38 19.98 -5.98 -16.11
CA ASP A 38 19.95 -5.49 -14.73
C ASP A 38 18.91 -4.36 -14.59
N GLY A 39 18.86 -3.42 -15.54
CA GLY A 39 17.84 -2.35 -15.56
C GLY A 39 16.41 -2.87 -15.68
N PHE A 40 16.18 -3.94 -16.46
CA PHE A 40 14.86 -4.56 -16.55
C PHE A 40 14.43 -5.23 -15.23
N ARG A 41 15.35 -5.96 -14.59
CA ARG A 41 15.08 -6.58 -13.27
C ARG A 41 14.82 -5.52 -12.21
N GLU A 42 15.66 -4.50 -12.15
CA GLU A 42 15.50 -3.36 -11.24
C GLU A 42 14.17 -2.64 -11.49
N GLY A 43 13.79 -2.43 -12.75
CA GLY A 43 12.51 -1.81 -13.09
C GLY A 43 11.30 -2.63 -12.63
N ILE A 44 11.35 -3.95 -12.74
CA ILE A 44 10.31 -4.85 -12.23
C ILE A 44 10.22 -4.74 -10.71
N ASP A 45 11.36 -4.81 -10.03
CA ASP A 45 11.39 -4.82 -8.57
C ASP A 45 10.97 -3.46 -7.99
N ALA A 46 11.45 -2.36 -8.57
CA ALA A 46 11.02 -1.00 -8.24
C ALA A 46 9.51 -0.79 -8.48
N GLY A 47 8.96 -1.36 -9.57
CA GLY A 47 7.52 -1.29 -9.85
C GLY A 47 6.68 -2.04 -8.81
N LYS A 48 7.12 -3.25 -8.41
CA LYS A 48 6.46 -4.03 -7.36
C LYS A 48 6.51 -3.31 -6.02
N GLU A 49 7.69 -2.79 -5.66
CA GLU A 49 7.87 -2.06 -4.40
C GLU A 49 7.01 -0.80 -4.37
N ALA A 50 6.97 -0.01 -5.46
CA ALA A 50 6.15 1.19 -5.53
C ALA A 50 4.65 0.89 -5.34
N SER A 51 4.14 -0.17 -5.99
CA SER A 51 2.75 -0.59 -5.82
C SER A 51 2.45 -1.09 -4.41
N LEU A 52 3.36 -1.87 -3.82
CA LEU A 52 3.20 -2.40 -2.46
C LEU A 52 3.25 -1.28 -1.41
N GLN A 53 4.17 -0.33 -1.58
CA GLN A 53 4.35 0.79 -0.66
C GLN A 53 3.12 1.70 -0.63
N ALA A 54 2.45 1.91 -1.77
CA ALA A 54 1.22 2.67 -1.83
C ALA A 54 0.11 2.02 -0.96
N GLY A 55 -0.05 0.70 -1.07
CA GLY A 55 -0.98 -0.07 -0.24
C GLY A 55 -0.61 -0.05 1.25
N PHE A 56 0.68 -0.22 1.57
CA PHE A 56 1.19 -0.13 2.94
C PHE A 56 0.92 1.24 3.56
N ASN A 57 1.25 2.33 2.86
CA ASN A 57 1.05 3.69 3.36
C ASN A 57 -0.44 3.97 3.66
N MET A 58 -1.34 3.47 2.82
CA MET A 58 -2.79 3.57 3.03
C MET A 58 -3.22 2.82 4.30
N GLY A 59 -2.86 1.54 4.39
CA GLY A 59 -3.21 0.70 5.54
C GLY A 59 -2.59 1.20 6.85
N TYR A 60 -1.34 1.67 6.80
CA TYR A 60 -0.65 2.28 7.94
C TYR A 60 -1.37 3.55 8.40
N ARG A 61 -1.76 4.44 7.49
CA ARG A 61 -2.50 5.66 7.85
C ARG A 61 -3.84 5.32 8.49
N GLU A 62 -4.61 4.41 7.90
CA GLU A 62 -5.91 4.03 8.45
C GLU A 62 -5.77 3.33 9.82
N GLY A 63 -4.82 2.42 9.96
CA GLY A 63 -4.57 1.73 11.22
C GLY A 63 -4.05 2.67 12.31
N ALA A 64 -3.07 3.51 12.00
CA ALA A 64 -2.47 4.44 12.95
C ALA A 64 -3.48 5.47 13.44
N THR A 65 -4.28 6.06 12.55
CA THR A 65 -5.32 7.03 12.94
C THR A 65 -6.33 6.43 13.92
N LYS A 66 -6.86 5.23 13.60
CA LYS A 66 -7.80 4.54 14.48
C LYS A 66 -7.17 4.13 15.82
N MET A 67 -5.94 3.62 15.78
CA MET A 67 -5.26 3.07 16.96
C MET A 67 -4.69 4.15 17.88
N THR A 68 -4.39 5.35 17.35
CA THR A 68 -3.86 6.47 18.17
C THR A 68 -4.87 6.88 19.24
N VAL A 69 -6.13 7.06 18.86
CA VAL A 69 -7.21 7.48 19.77
C VAL A 69 -7.44 6.41 20.85
N ILE A 70 -7.50 5.13 20.45
CA ILE A 70 -7.66 4.01 21.38
C ILE A 70 -6.48 3.92 22.33
N GLY A 71 -5.25 4.05 21.82
CA GLY A 71 -4.03 4.01 22.62
C GLY A 71 -3.96 5.15 23.64
N GLN A 72 -4.34 6.37 23.25
CA GLN A 72 -4.42 7.52 24.16
C GLN A 72 -5.47 7.31 25.26
N LEU A 73 -6.68 6.88 24.88
CA LEU A 73 -7.74 6.60 25.85
C LEU A 73 -7.35 5.48 26.83
N LYS A 74 -6.71 4.42 26.33
CA LYS A 74 -6.18 3.31 27.13
C LYS A 74 -5.11 3.78 28.10
N GLY A 75 -4.21 4.66 27.66
CA GLY A 75 -3.20 5.30 28.51
C GLY A 75 -3.83 6.11 29.64
N ILE A 76 -4.84 6.92 29.33
CA ILE A 76 -5.57 7.72 30.33
C ILE A 76 -6.26 6.82 31.34
N ILE A 77 -7.05 5.83 30.90
CA ILE A 77 -7.77 4.93 31.81
C ILE A 77 -6.78 4.11 32.66
N SER A 78 -5.65 3.70 32.11
CA SER A 78 -4.60 3.01 32.85
C SER A 78 -3.99 3.90 33.95
N ALA A 79 -3.75 5.17 33.65
CA ALA A 79 -3.30 6.15 34.64
C ALA A 79 -4.35 6.40 35.72
N LEU A 80 -5.64 6.52 35.33
CA LEU A 80 -6.76 6.64 36.27
C LEU A 80 -6.85 5.44 37.20
N ARG A 81 -6.67 4.22 36.66
CA ARG A 81 -6.64 2.99 37.46
C ARG A 81 -5.54 3.03 38.50
N CYS A 82 -4.31 3.38 38.08
CA CYS A 82 -3.16 3.50 38.98
C CYS A 82 -3.43 4.54 40.09
N TRP A 83 -3.96 5.70 39.72
CA TRP A 83 -4.33 6.74 40.69
C TRP A 83 -5.41 6.27 41.68
N CYS A 84 -6.46 5.59 41.19
CA CYS A 84 -7.50 5.01 42.05
C CYS A 84 -6.94 3.95 42.99
N GLN A 85 -5.97 3.13 42.56
CA GLN A 85 -5.34 2.14 43.42
C GLN A 85 -4.57 2.77 44.59
N VAL A 86 -3.90 3.90 44.35
CA VAL A 86 -3.11 4.59 45.38
C VAL A 86 -4.01 5.36 46.33
N GLN A 87 -5.00 6.08 45.81
CA GLN A 87 -5.82 6.99 46.61
C GLN A 87 -7.06 6.32 47.22
N LEU A 88 -7.60 5.29 46.55
CA LEU A 88 -8.91 4.71 46.83
C LEU A 88 -8.93 3.18 46.62
N PRO A 89 -8.10 2.41 47.36
CA PRO A 89 -7.82 1.00 47.10
C PRO A 89 -9.03 0.04 47.20
N GLU A 90 -10.10 0.41 47.90
CA GLU A 90 -11.33 -0.41 48.05
C GLU A 90 -12.59 0.29 47.50
N SER A 91 -12.40 1.30 46.66
CA SER A 91 -13.51 2.10 46.15
C SER A 91 -14.25 1.40 45.00
N PRO A 92 -15.58 1.58 44.87
CA PRO A 92 -16.33 1.08 43.72
C PRO A 92 -15.84 1.69 42.40
N GLN A 93 -15.27 2.90 42.45
CA GLN A 93 -14.70 3.57 41.28
C GLN A 93 -13.49 2.81 40.71
N LEU A 94 -12.67 2.19 41.54
CA LEU A 94 -11.56 1.35 41.06
C LEU A 94 -12.05 0.16 40.23
N ALA A 95 -13.15 -0.47 40.66
CA ALA A 95 -13.79 -1.55 39.91
C ALA A 95 -14.37 -1.03 38.59
N SER A 96 -15.05 0.12 38.61
CA SER A 96 -15.60 0.75 37.39
C SER A 96 -14.53 1.15 36.37
N VAL A 97 -13.40 1.70 36.82
CA VAL A 97 -12.27 2.06 35.94
C VAL A 97 -11.61 0.81 35.36
N THR A 98 -11.47 -0.25 36.16
CA THR A 98 -10.90 -1.52 35.68
C THR A 98 -11.80 -2.20 34.66
N ASP A 99 -13.12 -2.21 34.88
CA ASP A 99 -14.10 -2.72 33.93
C ASP A 99 -14.12 -1.88 32.64
N LEU A 100 -14.02 -0.55 32.73
CA LEU A 100 -13.90 0.30 31.55
C LEU A 100 -12.62 -0.01 30.74
N LEU A 101 -11.49 -0.23 31.41
CA LEU A 101 -10.24 -0.61 30.74
C LEU A 101 -10.38 -1.94 29.99
N GLN A 102 -10.97 -2.95 30.63
CA GLN A 102 -11.20 -4.25 30.02
C GLN A 102 -12.15 -4.18 28.81
N ARG A 103 -13.19 -3.34 28.89
CA ARG A 103 -14.10 -3.08 27.76
C ARG A 103 -13.38 -2.40 26.59
N LEU A 104 -12.46 -1.49 26.87
CA LEU A 104 -11.64 -0.85 25.83
C LEU A 104 -10.66 -1.82 25.17
N GLU A 105 -10.01 -2.69 25.95
CA GLU A 105 -9.13 -3.75 25.42
C GLU A 105 -9.90 -4.71 24.52
N THR A 106 -11.11 -5.10 24.92
CA THR A 106 -11.97 -5.94 24.09
C THR A 106 -12.34 -5.24 22.77
N HIS A 107 -12.64 -3.94 22.82
CA HIS A 107 -12.94 -3.13 21.64
C HIS A 107 -11.72 -3.01 20.70
N GLU A 108 -10.52 -2.86 21.25
CA GLU A 108 -9.24 -2.86 20.51
C GLU A 108 -9.04 -4.18 19.78
N ASP A 109 -9.16 -5.31 20.49
CA ASP A 109 -8.98 -6.65 19.90
C ASP A 109 -10.00 -6.92 18.78
N GLU A 110 -11.26 -6.53 18.99
CA GLU A 110 -12.30 -6.65 17.96
C GLU A 110 -12.00 -5.80 16.71
N LEU A 111 -11.44 -4.61 16.89
CA LEU A 111 -11.06 -3.74 15.79
C LEU A 111 -9.87 -4.32 15.01
N VAL A 112 -8.83 -4.77 15.71
CA VAL A 112 -7.66 -5.42 15.10
C VAL A 112 -8.08 -6.66 14.32
N GLU A 113 -8.97 -7.47 14.89
CA GLU A 113 -9.48 -8.66 14.25
C GLU A 113 -10.35 -8.33 13.02
N ALA A 114 -11.14 -7.25 13.07
CA ALA A 114 -11.89 -6.77 11.91
C ALA A 114 -10.95 -6.30 10.79
N MET A 115 -9.87 -5.59 11.12
CA MET A 115 -8.85 -5.17 10.16
C MET A 115 -8.14 -6.38 9.53
N ARG A 116 -7.77 -7.38 10.34
CA ARG A 116 -7.15 -8.63 9.88
C ARG A 116 -8.07 -9.38 8.90
N LYS A 117 -9.36 -9.50 9.23
CA LYS A 117 -10.37 -10.14 8.35
C LYS A 117 -10.55 -9.36 7.04
N ALA A 118 -10.49 -8.03 7.07
CA ALA A 118 -10.59 -7.21 5.87
C ALA A 118 -9.40 -7.44 4.92
N GLN A 119 -8.18 -7.61 5.45
CA GLN A 119 -6.98 -7.94 4.67
C GLN A 119 -7.01 -9.34 4.04
N GLN A 120 -7.70 -10.30 4.68
CA GLN A 120 -7.80 -11.68 4.20
C GLN A 120 -8.88 -11.88 3.14
N ARG A 121 -9.72 -10.89 2.86
CA ARG A 121 -10.62 -10.95 1.71
C ARG A 121 -9.73 -10.95 0.47
N PRO A 122 -9.87 -11.92 -0.45
CA PRO A 122 -8.99 -11.99 -1.60
C PRO A 122 -9.14 -10.69 -2.38
N ILE A 123 -8.02 -9.97 -2.53
CA ILE A 123 -7.83 -9.15 -3.73
C ILE A 123 -7.86 -10.19 -4.86
N PRO A 124 -8.72 -10.06 -5.89
CA PRO A 124 -8.69 -10.99 -7.02
C PRO A 124 -7.23 -11.10 -7.45
N SER A 125 -6.69 -12.29 -7.27
CA SER A 125 -5.25 -12.51 -7.40
C SER A 125 -4.88 -12.16 -8.83
N VAL A 126 -3.68 -11.62 -9.06
CA VAL A 126 -3.20 -11.40 -10.43
C VAL A 126 -3.28 -12.69 -11.25
N THR A 127 -3.19 -13.87 -10.61
CA THR A 127 -3.45 -15.18 -11.24
C THR A 127 -4.86 -15.34 -11.84
N GLU A 128 -5.89 -14.71 -11.27
CA GLU A 128 -7.25 -14.75 -11.84
C GLU A 128 -7.40 -13.77 -13.02
N MET A 129 -6.54 -12.74 -13.13
CA MET A 129 -6.54 -11.83 -14.28
C MET A 129 -5.69 -12.35 -15.45
N VAL A 130 -4.70 -13.22 -15.22
CA VAL A 130 -3.94 -13.86 -16.33
C VAL A 130 -4.76 -14.94 -17.04
N ASP A 131 -5.75 -15.54 -16.38
CA ASP A 131 -6.69 -16.48 -17.01
C ASP A 131 -7.57 -15.79 -18.07
N ASP A 132 -7.79 -14.47 -17.96
CA ASP A 132 -8.47 -13.65 -18.97
C ASP A 132 -7.53 -13.10 -20.07
N MET A 133 -6.21 -13.26 -19.92
CA MET A 133 -5.21 -12.81 -20.90
C MET A 133 -4.82 -13.90 -21.91
N GLU A 134 -5.17 -15.17 -21.64
CA GLU A 134 -4.94 -16.28 -22.57
C GLU A 134 -5.84 -16.22 -23.83
N ASP A 135 -6.86 -15.35 -23.86
CA ASP A 135 -7.75 -15.18 -25.02
C ASP A 135 -7.43 -13.96 -25.91
N LEU A 136 -6.33 -13.24 -25.63
CA LEU A 136 -5.76 -12.27 -26.56
C LEU A 136 -4.77 -12.98 -27.48
N ASN A 137 -5.30 -13.84 -28.36
CA ASN A 137 -4.56 -14.42 -29.48
C ASN A 137 -4.07 -13.29 -30.39
N VAL A 138 -2.83 -12.84 -30.20
CA VAL A 138 -2.15 -11.94 -31.14
C VAL A 138 -1.76 -12.78 -32.36
N GLU A 139 -2.74 -13.05 -33.22
CA GLU A 139 -2.45 -13.57 -34.54
C GLU A 139 -1.63 -12.51 -35.27
N GLN A 140 -0.37 -12.82 -35.55
CA GLN A 140 0.40 -12.14 -36.59
C GLN A 140 -0.25 -12.45 -37.94
N THR A 141 -1.38 -11.81 -38.25
CA THR A 141 -1.92 -11.76 -39.60
C THR A 141 -1.18 -10.67 -40.36
N ASN A 142 -0.04 -11.08 -40.89
CA ASN A 142 0.52 -10.45 -42.08
C ASN A 142 -0.47 -10.72 -43.24
N GLN A 143 -1.46 -9.84 -43.42
CA GLN A 143 -2.06 -9.40 -44.69
C GLN A 143 -3.51 -8.89 -44.52
N GLY A 144 -3.70 -7.60 -44.82
CA GLY A 144 -4.83 -7.09 -45.61
C GLY A 144 -6.23 -7.11 -45.01
N GLY A 145 -6.57 -6.10 -44.19
CA GLY A 145 -7.94 -5.80 -43.80
C GLY A 145 -8.13 -4.31 -43.56
N VAL A 146 -8.60 -3.59 -44.58
CA VAL A 146 -8.92 -2.16 -44.55
C VAL A 146 -9.98 -1.88 -43.46
N SER A 147 -9.59 -1.21 -42.38
CA SER A 147 -10.56 -0.58 -41.47
C SER A 147 -11.10 0.67 -42.14
N LYS A 148 -12.32 0.56 -42.66
CA LYS A 148 -13.06 1.64 -43.29
C LYS A 148 -13.61 2.55 -42.20
N CYS A 149 -12.85 3.56 -41.82
CA CYS A 149 -13.39 4.73 -41.14
C CYS A 149 -14.42 5.38 -42.07
N SER A 150 -15.70 5.29 -41.70
CA SER A 150 -16.76 5.96 -42.44
C SER A 150 -16.66 7.45 -42.14
N ASN A 151 -16.45 8.22 -43.20
CA ASN A 151 -16.60 9.68 -43.23
C ASN A 151 -17.97 10.06 -42.64
N ASP A 152 -17.96 10.77 -41.53
CA ASP A 152 -18.54 12.11 -41.46
C ASP A 152 -18.13 12.78 -40.14
N GLY A 153 -17.38 13.88 -40.25
CA GLY A 153 -17.14 14.83 -39.16
C GLY A 153 -15.82 14.69 -38.40
N ASP A 154 -14.83 15.43 -38.87
CA ASP A 154 -13.73 16.08 -38.12
C ASP A 154 -13.61 15.75 -36.61
N CYS A 155 -12.74 14.80 -36.22
CA CYS A 155 -12.51 14.45 -34.81
C CYS A 155 -11.09 14.71 -34.29
N CYS A 156 -10.16 15.27 -35.08
CA CYS A 156 -8.79 15.48 -34.61
C CYS A 156 -8.10 16.72 -35.22
N ARG A 157 -8.57 17.93 -34.88
CA ARG A 157 -7.71 19.11 -34.85
C ARG A 157 -7.79 19.83 -33.50
N ARG A 158 -6.70 19.70 -32.74
CA ARG A 158 -6.01 20.74 -31.97
C ARG A 158 -6.91 21.75 -31.22
N ASP A 159 -7.07 21.56 -29.91
CA ASP A 159 -6.40 22.32 -28.84
C ASP A 159 -6.99 21.90 -27.49
N GLY A 160 -6.19 22.03 -26.42
CA GLY A 160 -6.45 21.42 -25.13
C GLY A 160 -7.81 21.74 -24.51
N ALA A 161 -8.50 20.70 -24.05
CA ALA A 161 -9.32 20.71 -22.84
C ALA A 161 -9.76 19.27 -22.54
N ASN A 162 -9.64 18.90 -21.28
CA ASN A 162 -10.30 17.80 -20.61
C ASN A 162 -11.71 17.49 -21.17
N ARG A 163 -11.93 16.26 -21.67
CA ARG A 163 -13.24 15.56 -21.69
C ARG A 163 -13.09 14.12 -22.22
N GLU A 164 -13.23 13.18 -21.28
CA GLU A 164 -14.08 11.99 -21.35
C GLU A 164 -14.67 11.65 -22.74
N CYS A 165 -14.10 10.63 -23.38
CA CYS A 165 -14.70 9.95 -24.53
C CYS A 165 -14.77 8.46 -24.23
N CYS A 166 -16.00 7.99 -23.96
CA CYS A 166 -16.57 6.65 -24.18
C CYS A 166 -17.58 6.33 -23.05
N ASP A 167 -18.74 6.99 -23.10
CA ASP A 167 -19.95 6.51 -22.43
C ASP A 167 -20.52 5.36 -23.28
N VAL A 168 -20.37 4.14 -22.78
CA VAL A 168 -21.18 3.00 -23.22
C VAL A 168 -21.93 2.49 -22.00
N ARG A 169 -23.17 2.96 -21.87
CA ARG A 169 -24.22 2.30 -21.09
C ARG A 169 -24.35 0.85 -21.53
N ALA A 170 -23.89 -0.07 -20.68
CA ALA A 170 -24.34 -1.46 -20.69
C ALA A 170 -25.08 -1.70 -19.37
N GLU A 171 -26.38 -1.95 -19.46
CA GLU A 171 -27.17 -2.43 -18.34
C GLU A 171 -26.70 -3.84 -17.95
N SER A 172 -26.18 -3.99 -16.74
CA SER A 172 -26.00 -5.27 -16.07
C SER A 172 -26.66 -5.21 -14.69
N LYS A 173 -27.89 -5.73 -14.65
CA LYS A 173 -28.55 -6.15 -13.40
C LYS A 173 -27.79 -7.37 -12.88
N ASP A 174 -26.96 -7.17 -11.86
CA ASP A 174 -26.70 -8.19 -10.83
C ASP A 174 -26.01 -7.51 -9.64
N SER A 175 -26.81 -7.16 -8.64
CA SER A 175 -26.32 -6.80 -7.31
C SER A 175 -26.27 -8.06 -6.45
N PRO A 176 -25.11 -8.49 -5.92
CA PRO A 176 -25.08 -9.48 -4.86
C PRO A 176 -25.61 -8.83 -3.58
N GLY A 177 -26.78 -9.30 -3.15
CA GLY A 177 -27.48 -8.82 -1.97
C GLY A 177 -26.61 -8.87 -0.71
N VAL A 178 -26.65 -7.77 0.03
CA VAL A 178 -26.20 -7.71 1.42
C VAL A 178 -27.04 -8.70 2.24
N PRO A 179 -26.44 -9.70 2.93
CA PRO A 179 -27.20 -10.55 3.83
C PRO A 179 -27.65 -9.74 5.06
N PRO A 180 -28.93 -9.81 5.46
CA PRO A 180 -29.41 -9.17 6.67
C PRO A 180 -29.06 -10.02 7.91
N HIS A 181 -28.71 -9.32 8.99
CA HIS A 181 -28.88 -9.72 10.39
C HIS A 181 -28.17 -11.00 10.87
N GLY A 182 -26.91 -10.83 11.26
CA GLY A 182 -26.40 -11.47 12.48
C GLY A 182 -26.76 -10.60 13.68
N SER A 183 -27.28 -11.20 14.75
CA SER A 183 -27.59 -10.54 16.02
C SER A 183 -26.38 -9.77 16.56
N PHE A 184 -26.31 -8.47 16.26
CA PHE A 184 -25.35 -7.58 16.89
C PHE A 184 -25.79 -7.39 18.34
N SER A 185 -25.15 -8.14 19.25
CA SER A 185 -24.94 -7.60 20.59
C SER A 185 -24.42 -6.18 20.40
N LYS A 186 -25.06 -5.20 21.03
CA LYS A 186 -24.85 -3.77 20.79
C LYS A 186 -23.36 -3.47 20.98
N ARG A 187 -22.59 -3.46 19.88
CA ARG A 187 -21.14 -3.26 19.91
C ARG A 187 -20.92 -1.87 20.47
N GLU A 188 -20.31 -1.80 21.64
CA GLU A 188 -20.02 -0.51 22.26
C GLU A 188 -19.10 0.27 21.33
N SER A 189 -19.52 1.47 20.98
CA SER A 189 -18.74 2.38 20.15
C SER A 189 -17.65 3.05 20.97
N LEU A 190 -16.55 3.44 20.33
CA LEU A 190 -15.48 4.22 20.98
C LEU A 190 -16.01 5.49 21.65
N ARG A 191 -17.04 6.13 21.07
CA ARG A 191 -17.72 7.30 21.64
C ARG A 191 -18.44 6.98 22.96
N GLU A 192 -19.03 5.79 23.09
CA GLU A 192 -19.67 5.37 24.34
C GLU A 192 -18.63 5.09 25.43
N LEU A 193 -17.49 4.47 25.08
CA LEU A 193 -16.38 4.25 26.01
C LEU A 193 -15.74 5.57 26.47
N GLN A 194 -15.54 6.52 25.55
CA GLN A 194 -15.07 7.87 25.87
C GLN A 194 -16.04 8.60 26.81
N LYS A 195 -17.34 8.55 26.53
CA LYS A 195 -18.35 9.17 27.39
C LYS A 195 -18.30 8.59 28.81
N ARG A 196 -18.22 7.26 28.94
CA ARG A 196 -18.07 6.62 30.26
C ARG A 196 -16.78 7.03 30.96
N CYS A 197 -15.68 7.24 30.22
CA CYS A 197 -14.45 7.78 30.78
C CYS A 197 -14.65 9.20 31.34
N LEU A 198 -15.33 10.08 30.59
CA LEU A 198 -15.66 11.44 31.03
C LEU A 198 -16.55 11.46 32.28
N ASP A 199 -17.57 10.59 32.31
CA ASP A 199 -18.47 10.46 33.45
C ASP A 199 -17.67 10.06 34.71
N LEU A 200 -16.79 9.06 34.61
CA LEU A 200 -15.92 8.64 35.72
C LEU A 200 -14.94 9.73 36.19
N VAL A 201 -14.32 10.45 35.26
CA VAL A 201 -13.41 11.57 35.60
C VAL A 201 -14.17 12.68 36.33
N THR A 202 -15.44 12.90 35.97
CA THR A 202 -16.31 13.87 36.63
C THR A 202 -16.72 13.41 38.04
N GLU A 203 -17.08 12.13 38.19
CA GLU A 203 -17.41 11.53 39.49
C GLU A 203 -16.22 11.54 40.47
N LEU A 204 -15.01 11.36 39.96
CA LEU A 204 -13.76 11.40 40.73
C LEU A 204 -13.29 12.82 41.10
N GLY A 205 -13.96 13.86 40.58
CA GLY A 205 -13.59 15.25 40.85
C GLY A 205 -12.21 15.63 40.30
N LEU A 206 -11.79 15.02 39.20
CA LEU A 206 -10.48 15.25 38.59
C LEU A 206 -10.44 16.56 37.77
N PRO A 207 -9.23 17.09 37.49
CA PRO A 207 -9.06 18.39 36.85
C PRO A 207 -9.79 18.54 35.50
N GLU A 208 -10.29 19.75 35.22
CA GLU A 208 -11.04 20.06 34.00
C GLU A 208 -10.18 19.94 32.74
N GLU A 209 -8.86 20.13 32.85
CA GLU A 209 -7.91 19.95 31.75
C GLU A 209 -7.92 18.51 31.23
N LEU A 210 -8.08 17.54 32.14
CA LEU A 210 -8.17 16.12 31.76
C LEU A 210 -9.46 15.83 31.01
N LYS A 211 -10.58 16.45 31.41
CA LYS A 211 -11.88 16.28 30.73
C LYS A 211 -11.82 16.87 29.32
N LEU A 212 -11.27 18.08 29.17
CA LEU A 212 -11.06 18.71 27.87
C LEU A 212 -10.17 17.83 26.97
N HIS A 213 -9.10 17.27 27.52
CA HIS A 213 -8.23 16.39 26.76
C HIS A 213 -8.96 15.13 26.27
N ILE A 214 -9.71 14.46 27.14
CA ILE A 214 -10.49 13.26 26.76
C ILE A 214 -11.53 13.61 25.69
N GLN A 215 -12.19 14.76 25.78
CA GLN A 215 -13.18 15.22 24.81
C GLN A 215 -12.57 15.36 23.40
N GLN A 216 -11.38 15.95 23.31
CA GLN A 216 -10.68 16.23 22.04
C GLN A 216 -10.22 14.97 21.29
N LEU A 217 -10.06 13.83 21.97
CA LEU A 217 -9.50 12.60 21.38
C LEU A 217 -10.31 12.04 20.19
N ILE A 218 -11.63 12.27 20.14
CA ILE A 218 -12.49 11.73 19.07
C ILE A 218 -12.84 12.78 18.02
N ASP A 219 -12.54 14.06 18.28
CA ASP A 219 -12.76 15.14 17.33
C ASP A 219 -11.59 15.31 16.34
N THR A 220 -10.46 14.65 16.60
CA THR A 220 -9.28 14.52 15.73
C THR A 220 -9.32 13.28 14.85
#